data_AF-A0A7J4EWN6-F1
#
_entry.id   AF-A0A7J4EWN6-F1
#
_cell.length_a   1.000
_cell.length_b   1.000
_cell.length_c   1.000
_cell.angle_alpha   90.00
_cell.angle_beta   90.00
_cell.angle_gamma   90.00
#
_symmetry.space_group_name_H-M   'P 1'
#
loop_
_entity.id
_entity.type
_entity.pdbx_description
1 polymer ?
#
loop_
_entity_poly.entity_id
_entity_poly.type
_entity_poly.pdbx_seq_one_letter_code
_entity_poly.pdbx_strand_id
1 'polypeptide(L)'
;MVGRRGQLSLEFSVLILVMLILSLATIYHFLDNNLDRKDRDLDKIDIGAKTAVSLVNSGYNGIYLEYPVIYLGMTYSPDKTYITLYIKNQSPLDKSTLELIEDLTYERADVNQSIYRITVVTVD
;
A
#
# COMPACT_ATOMS: atom_id res chain seq x y z
N MET A 1 -39.23 47.73 5.78
CA MET A 1 -38.97 46.71 4.74
C MET A 1 -37.51 46.23 4.65
N VAL A 2 -36.52 46.96 5.19
CA VAL A 2 -35.10 46.58 5.10
C VAL A 2 -34.69 45.43 6.04
N GLY A 3 -35.22 45.40 7.28
CA GLY A 3 -34.88 44.35 8.26
C GLY A 3 -35.27 42.92 7.87
N ARG A 4 -36.41 42.74 7.19
CA ARG A 4 -36.86 41.43 6.67
C ARG A 4 -35.92 40.85 5.61
N ARG A 5 -35.27 41.71 4.81
CA ARG A 5 -34.33 41.27 3.75
C ARG A 5 -32.97 40.84 4.34
N GLY A 6 -32.49 41.57 5.35
CA GLY A 6 -31.25 41.22 6.07
C GLY A 6 -31.37 39.93 6.88
N GLN A 7 -32.53 39.69 7.50
CA GLN A 7 -32.81 38.44 8.21
C GLN A 7 -32.86 37.23 7.26
N LEU A 8 -33.53 37.37 6.11
CA LEU A 8 -33.56 36.35 5.06
C LEU A 8 -32.17 36.02 4.49
N SER A 9 -31.32 37.03 4.24
CA SER A 9 -29.95 36.78 3.77
C SER A 9 -29.09 36.07 4.82
N LEU A 10 -29.28 36.39 6.10
CA LEU A 10 -28.53 35.76 7.18
C LEU A 10 -28.91 34.29 7.35
N GLU A 11 -30.21 33.97 7.33
CA GLU A 11 -30.71 32.59 7.38
C GLU A 11 -30.17 31.77 6.19
N PHE A 12 -30.15 32.35 4.99
CA PHE A 12 -29.60 31.69 3.80
C PHE A 12 -28.08 31.44 3.90
N SER A 13 -27.32 32.41 4.41
CA SER A 13 -25.88 32.23 4.64
C SER A 13 -25.58 31.16 5.70
N VAL A 14 -26.39 31.08 6.75
CA VAL A 14 -26.26 30.03 7.78
C VAL A 14 -26.55 28.65 7.18
N LEU A 15 -27.57 28.52 6.32
CA LEU A 15 -27.85 27.26 5.63
C LEU A 15 -26.70 26.83 4.73
N ILE A 16 -26.12 27.74 3.95
CA ILE A 16 -24.94 27.44 3.12
C ILE A 16 -23.75 27.01 3.99
N LEU A 17 -23.52 27.70 5.11
CA LEU A 17 -22.44 27.36 6.03
C LEU A 17 -22.62 25.94 6.60
N VAL A 18 -23.84 25.59 7.03
CA VAL A 18 -24.14 24.24 7.53
C VAL A 18 -23.93 23.19 6.43
N MET A 19 -24.37 23.45 5.20
CA MET A 19 -24.13 22.54 4.06
C MET A 19 -22.64 22.36 3.77
N LEU A 20 -21.84 23.43 3.86
CA LEU A 20 -20.38 23.38 3.71
C LEU A 20 -19.71 22.56 4.81
N ILE A 21 -20.12 22.72 6.07
CA ILE A 21 -19.55 21.97 7.18
C ILE A 21 -19.87 20.48 7.02
N LEU A 22 -21.12 20.14 6.67
CA LEU A 22 -21.53 18.75 6.45
C LEU A 22 -20.80 18.11 5.26
N SER A 23 -20.59 18.85 4.17
CA SER A 23 -19.86 18.33 3.02
C SER A 23 -18.38 18.08 3.35
N LEU A 24 -17.73 19.00 4.07
CA LEU A 24 -16.35 18.83 4.52
C LEU A 24 -16.20 17.65 5.47
N ALA A 25 -17.11 17.50 6.44
CA ALA A 25 -17.09 16.36 7.37
C ALA A 25 -17.28 15.03 6.63
N THR A 26 -18.16 14.99 5.63
CA THR A 26 -18.40 13.79 4.81
C THR A 26 -17.18 13.44 3.97
N ILE A 27 -16.56 14.43 3.32
CA ILE A 27 -15.33 14.24 2.54
C ILE A 27 -14.20 13.76 3.45
N TYR A 28 -14.02 14.38 4.61
CA TYR A 28 -13.02 13.96 5.59
C TYR A 28 -13.23 12.51 6.01
N HIS A 29 -14.45 12.14 6.40
CA HIS A 29 -14.78 10.77 6.81
C HIS A 29 -14.58 9.77 5.66
N PHE A 30 -14.87 10.15 4.41
CA PHE A 30 -14.60 9.31 3.25
C PHE A 30 -13.10 9.11 3.05
N LEU A 31 -12.31 10.18 3.09
CA LEU A 31 -10.87 10.13 2.93
C LEU A 31 -10.21 9.32 4.04
N ASP A 32 -10.58 9.54 5.30
CA ASP A 32 -10.02 8.84 6.45
C ASP A 32 -10.28 7.33 6.40
N ASN A 33 -11.48 6.92 5.97
CA ASN A 33 -11.84 5.50 5.89
C ASN A 33 -11.38 4.79 4.61
N ASN A 34 -11.15 5.51 3.50
CA ASN A 34 -10.79 4.89 2.22
C ASN A 34 -9.32 5.12 1.82
N LEU A 35 -8.62 6.06 2.46
CA LEU A 35 -7.20 6.30 2.25
C LEU A 35 -6.40 5.87 3.48
N ASP A 36 -6.70 4.69 4.04
CA ASP A 36 -5.82 4.10 5.04
C ASP A 36 -4.45 3.94 4.39
N ARG A 37 -3.50 4.72 4.90
CA ARG A 37 -2.13 4.76 4.40
C ARG A 37 -1.53 3.37 4.35
N LYS A 38 -1.91 2.50 5.29
CA LYS A 38 -1.42 1.13 5.34
C LYS A 38 -1.93 0.28 4.17
N ASP A 39 -3.18 0.43 3.74
CA ASP A 39 -3.68 -0.30 2.57
C ASP A 39 -2.95 0.12 1.30
N ARG A 40 -2.75 1.43 1.12
CA ARG A 40 -1.96 1.94 0.00
C ARG A 40 -0.52 1.45 0.03
N ASP A 41 0.09 1.40 1.21
CA ASP A 41 1.46 0.92 1.37
C ASP A 41 1.55 -0.60 1.14
N LEU A 42 0.51 -1.38 1.48
CA LEU A 42 0.39 -2.79 1.09
C LEU A 42 0.35 -2.97 -0.43
N ASP A 43 -0.45 -2.18 -1.16
CA ASP A 43 -0.48 -2.23 -2.63
C ASP A 43 0.89 -1.95 -3.25
N LYS A 44 1.63 -0.97 -2.69
CA LYS A 44 3.01 -0.69 -3.11
C LYS A 44 3.95 -1.84 -2.84
N ILE A 45 3.81 -2.52 -1.70
CA ILE A 45 4.62 -3.69 -1.34
C ILE A 45 4.36 -4.84 -2.31
N ASP A 46 3.10 -5.10 -2.67
CA ASP A 46 2.76 -6.13 -3.66
C ASP A 46 3.37 -5.84 -5.04
N ILE A 47 3.29 -4.57 -5.50
CA ILE A 47 3.92 -4.13 -6.75
C ILE A 47 5.45 -4.22 -6.66
N GLY A 48 6.03 -3.84 -5.52
CA GLY A 48 7.46 -3.92 -5.24
C GLY A 48 7.96 -5.37 -5.30
N ALA A 49 7.23 -6.30 -4.70
CA ALA A 49 7.54 -7.73 -4.70
C ALA A 49 7.50 -8.33 -6.10
N LYS A 50 6.45 -8.04 -6.88
CA LYS A 50 6.36 -8.46 -8.30
C LYS A 50 7.54 -7.94 -9.12
N THR A 51 7.92 -6.69 -8.89
CA THR A 51 9.06 -6.05 -9.56
C THR A 51 10.38 -6.70 -9.15
N ALA A 52 10.59 -6.93 -7.86
CA ALA A 52 11.76 -7.60 -7.32
C ALA A 52 11.93 -9.00 -7.93
N VAL A 53 10.86 -9.81 -7.94
CA VAL A 53 10.86 -11.14 -8.56
C VAL A 53 11.19 -11.05 -10.06
N SER A 54 10.61 -10.09 -10.79
CA SER A 54 10.93 -9.88 -12.21
C SER A 54 12.39 -9.50 -12.42
N LEU A 55 12.99 -8.69 -11.55
CA LEU A 55 14.40 -8.29 -11.63
C LEU A 55 15.31 -9.49 -11.39
N VAL A 56 15.04 -10.27 -10.35
CA VAL A 56 15.81 -11.48 -10.05
C VAL A 56 15.73 -12.49 -11.20
N ASN A 57 14.53 -12.71 -11.76
CA ASN A 57 14.35 -13.57 -12.94
C ASN A 57 15.08 -13.06 -14.19
N SER A 58 15.31 -11.75 -14.29
CA SER A 58 16.07 -11.16 -15.42
C SER A 58 17.59 -11.27 -15.26
N GLY A 59 18.07 -11.86 -14.17
CA GLY A 59 19.50 -11.95 -13.85
C GLY A 59 20.09 -10.64 -13.35
N TYR A 60 19.25 -9.78 -12.75
CA TYR A 60 19.71 -8.53 -12.13
C TYR A 60 20.81 -8.83 -11.10
N ASN A 61 21.82 -7.95 -11.06
CA ASN A 61 22.99 -8.07 -10.20
C ASN A 61 23.79 -9.38 -10.37
N GLY A 62 23.71 -10.01 -11.55
CA GLY A 62 24.46 -11.22 -11.87
C GLY A 62 23.91 -12.50 -11.23
N ILE A 63 22.69 -12.47 -10.69
CA ILE A 63 22.04 -13.68 -10.19
C ILE A 63 21.73 -14.60 -11.37
N TYR A 64 22.08 -15.88 -11.21
CA TYR A 64 21.70 -16.93 -12.14
C TYR A 64 20.73 -17.88 -11.45
N LEU A 65 19.50 -17.94 -11.97
CA LEU A 65 18.50 -18.89 -11.53
C LEU A 65 18.36 -20.00 -12.56
N GLU A 66 18.40 -21.24 -12.10
CA GLU A 66 18.11 -22.40 -12.95
C GLU A 66 16.65 -22.42 -13.43
N TYR A 67 15.75 -21.96 -12.56
CA TYR A 67 14.32 -21.91 -12.80
C TYR A 67 13.73 -20.56 -12.35
N PRO A 68 12.71 -20.04 -13.04
CA PRO A 68 12.12 -18.75 -12.71
C PRO A 68 11.36 -18.81 -11.38
N VAL A 69 11.50 -17.75 -10.61
CA VAL A 69 10.71 -17.52 -9.40
C VAL A 69 9.32 -17.01 -9.78
N ILE A 70 8.29 -17.62 -9.20
CA ILE A 70 6.89 -17.27 -9.39
C ILE A 70 6.40 -16.59 -8.13
N TYR A 71 5.90 -15.36 -8.24
CA TYR A 71 5.22 -14.67 -7.15
C TYR A 71 3.78 -15.18 -7.02
N LEU A 72 3.41 -15.68 -5.83
CA LEU A 72 2.10 -16.26 -5.55
C LEU A 72 1.14 -15.29 -4.86
N GLY A 73 1.67 -14.24 -4.23
CA GLY A 73 0.90 -13.24 -3.51
C GLY A 73 1.49 -12.90 -2.15
N MET A 74 0.75 -12.12 -1.38
CA MET A 74 1.11 -11.74 -0.02
C MET A 74 -0.02 -11.99 0.96
N THR A 75 0.34 -12.22 2.23
CA THR A 75 -0.58 -12.11 3.36
C THR A 75 -0.02 -11.11 4.35
N TYR A 76 -0.88 -10.60 5.22
CA TYR A 76 -0.50 -9.62 6.22
C TYR A 76 -1.28 -9.81 7.52
N SER A 77 -0.69 -9.35 8.62
CA SER A 77 -1.33 -9.32 9.94
C SER A 77 -2.51 -8.32 9.97
N PRO A 78 -3.45 -8.44 10.93
CA PRO A 78 -4.59 -7.52 11.03
C PRO A 78 -4.23 -6.04 11.16
N ASP A 79 -3.07 -5.72 11.74
CA ASP A 79 -2.50 -4.37 11.85
C ASP A 79 -1.71 -3.92 10.60
N LYS A 80 -1.60 -4.80 9.59
CA LYS A 80 -0.97 -4.59 8.28
C LYS A 80 0.53 -4.28 8.34
N THR A 81 1.23 -4.67 9.42
CA THR A 81 2.67 -4.39 9.58
C THR A 81 3.56 -5.61 9.34
N TYR A 82 3.07 -6.82 9.60
CA TYR A 82 3.79 -8.05 9.29
C TYR A 82 3.29 -8.60 7.98
N ILE A 83 4.16 -8.69 6.98
CA ILE A 83 3.80 -9.05 5.61
C ILE A 83 4.62 -10.27 5.20
N THR A 84 3.94 -11.31 4.77
CA THR A 84 4.57 -12.51 4.23
C THR A 84 4.36 -12.55 2.72
N LEU A 85 5.45 -12.56 1.97
CA LEU A 85 5.45 -12.73 0.51
C LEU A 85 5.66 -14.21 0.20
N TYR A 86 4.79 -14.77 -0.61
CA TYR A 86 4.87 -16.17 -1.03
C TYR A 86 5.41 -16.25 -2.43
N ILE A 87 6.48 -17.01 -2.58
CA ILE A 87 7.08 -17.30 -3.88
C ILE A 87 7.20 -18.80 -4.07
N LYS A 88 7.31 -19.23 -5.33
CA LYS A 88 7.56 -20.61 -5.69
C LYS A 88 8.70 -20.67 -6.69
N ASN A 89 9.56 -21.66 -6.53
CA ASN A 89 10.56 -22.01 -7.53
C ASN A 89 10.64 -23.54 -7.63
N GLN A 90 11.02 -24.05 -8.80
CA GLN A 90 11.19 -25.48 -9.05
C GLN A 90 12.42 -26.05 -8.35
N SER A 91 13.39 -25.20 -8.02
CA SER A 91 14.52 -25.54 -7.16
C SER A 91 14.55 -24.64 -5.91
N PRO A 92 15.06 -25.14 -4.76
CA PRO A 92 15.23 -24.31 -3.57
C PRO A 92 16.08 -23.08 -3.88
N LEU A 93 15.57 -21.91 -3.50
CA LEU A 93 16.34 -20.67 -3.54
C LEU A 93 17.29 -20.61 -2.35
N ASP A 94 18.49 -20.12 -2.60
CA ASP A 94 19.45 -19.84 -1.55
C ASP A 94 19.04 -18.59 -0.76
N LYS A 95 19.58 -18.45 0.45
CA LYS A 95 19.24 -17.34 1.34
C LYS A 95 19.55 -15.97 0.74
N SER A 96 20.60 -15.84 -0.06
CA SER A 96 20.99 -14.55 -0.63
C SER A 96 20.00 -14.08 -1.69
N THR A 97 19.43 -15.00 -2.48
CA THR A 97 18.34 -14.67 -3.42
C THR A 97 17.09 -14.21 -2.68
N LEU A 98 16.72 -14.87 -1.58
CA LEU A 98 15.57 -14.49 -0.77
C LEU A 98 15.75 -13.10 -0.13
N GLU A 99 16.93 -12.84 0.44
CA GLU A 99 17.29 -11.53 1.00
C GLU A 99 17.29 -10.45 -0.08
N LEU A 100 17.80 -10.73 -1.28
CA LEU A 100 17.74 -9.76 -2.38
C LEU A 100 16.31 -9.44 -2.80
N ILE A 101 15.42 -10.43 -2.87
CA ILE A 101 13.99 -10.18 -3.17
C ILE A 101 13.37 -9.28 -2.10
N GLU A 102 13.69 -9.52 -0.82
CA GLU A 102 13.22 -8.68 0.29
C GLU A 102 13.74 -7.24 0.17
N ASP A 103 15.04 -7.05 -0.02
CA ASP A 103 15.68 -5.74 -0.15
C ASP A 103 15.14 -4.96 -1.35
N LEU A 104 15.05 -5.61 -2.51
CA LEU A 104 14.46 -5.01 -3.71
C LEU A 104 12.99 -4.68 -3.50
N THR A 105 12.24 -5.47 -2.73
CA THR A 105 10.85 -5.14 -2.41
C THR A 105 10.78 -3.86 -1.61
N TYR A 106 11.60 -3.69 -0.57
CA TYR A 106 11.66 -2.45 0.20
C TYR A 106 12.07 -1.25 -0.66
N GLU A 107 13.10 -1.40 -1.49
CA GLU A 107 13.58 -0.35 -2.39
C GLU A 107 12.48 0.08 -3.37
N ARG A 108 11.77 -0.87 -3.98
CA ARG A 108 10.77 -0.59 -5.02
C ARG A 108 9.44 -0.11 -4.46
N ALA A 109 9.07 -0.58 -3.26
CA ALA A 109 7.85 -0.14 -2.60
C ALA A 109 8.00 1.25 -1.96
N ASP A 110 9.23 1.71 -1.69
CA ASP A 110 9.52 2.96 -0.98
C ASP A 110 8.76 3.04 0.36
N VAL A 111 8.88 1.97 1.14
CA VAL A 111 8.22 1.82 2.46
C VAL A 111 9.25 1.69 3.58
N ASN A 112 8.86 2.14 4.77
CA ASN A 112 9.76 2.15 5.91
C ASN A 112 9.85 0.77 6.57
N GLN A 113 11.06 0.21 6.58
CA GLN A 113 11.42 -1.06 7.24
C GLN A 113 11.15 -1.07 8.76
N SER A 114 11.14 0.10 9.43
CA SER A 114 10.81 0.17 10.86
C SER A 114 9.31 0.05 11.15
N ILE A 115 8.47 0.20 10.12
CA ILE A 115 7.00 0.11 10.22
C ILE A 115 6.52 -1.24 9.70
N TYR A 116 7.04 -1.65 8.54
CA TYR A 116 6.65 -2.87 7.85
C TYR A 116 7.77 -3.89 7.96
N ARG A 117 7.43 -5.09 8.46
CA ARG A 117 8.31 -6.24 8.49
C ARG A 117 7.88 -7.20 7.39
N ILE A 118 8.63 -7.20 6.30
CA ILE A 118 8.42 -8.06 5.14
C ILE A 118 9.23 -9.34 5.35
N THR A 119 8.71 -10.47 4.93
CA THR A 119 9.44 -11.74 4.94
C THR A 119 9.06 -12.53 3.71
N VAL A 120 10.07 -13.10 3.04
CA VAL A 120 9.88 -13.91 1.83
C VAL A 120 9.90 -15.39 2.21
N VAL A 121 8.87 -16.14 1.79
CA VAL A 121 8.74 -17.57 2.07
C VAL A 121 8.53 -18.33 0.75
N THR A 122 9.33 -19.38 0.57
CA THR A 122 9.16 -20.32 -0.55
C THR A 122 8.08 -21.34 -0.22
N VAL A 123 7.18 -21.59 -1.16
CA VAL A 123 6.14 -22.62 -1.09
C VAL A 123 6.53 -23.77 -2.01
N ASP A 124 6.49 -24.99 -1.48
CA ASP A 124 6.79 -26.23 -2.20
C ASP A 124 5.77 -26.55 -3.31
#